data_AF-A0AAW2V7F6-F1
#
_entry.id   AF-A0AAW2V7F6-F1
#
_cell.length_a   1.000
_cell.length_b   1.000
_cell.length_c   1.000
_cell.angle_alpha   90.00
_cell.angle_beta   90.00
_cell.angle_gamma   90.00
#
_symmetry.space_group_name_H-M   'P 1'
#
loop_
_entity.id
_entity.type
_entity.pdbx_description
1 polymer ?
#
loop_
_entity_poly.entity_id
_entity_poly.type
_entity_poly.pdbx_seq_one_letter_code
_entity_poly.pdbx_strand_id
1 'polypeptide(L)'
;MTTVAMSSAAADTAFRHLKAAASISTTAQVGAFPSNLSLPSNCAARKAVSITCSSTTLQTPSAATAASSSSDRVFNFAAGPATLPENVLLKAQSELYNWNGCGMSVMEMSHRGKEFLSIIQKAESDLRTLLNIPSNYSVLFLQGGATTQFAAVPLNLCSPDDVVDYVVTGSWGDKAFKEAAKYCKPKTIWSGKSEKYTKIPTFDALEQTWRQVFAYLRQFTELNSRITGR
;
A
#
# COMPACT_ATOMS: atom_id res chain seq x y z
N MET A 1 -0.89 -10.75 -29.87
CA MET A 1 0.30 -11.56 -30.20
C MET A 1 1.43 -10.63 -30.64
N THR A 2 2.25 -10.17 -29.70
CA THR A 2 3.63 -9.74 -29.95
C THR A 2 4.33 -9.84 -28.60
N THR A 3 5.17 -10.86 -28.48
CA THR A 3 6.03 -11.12 -27.33
C THR A 3 7.27 -10.25 -27.48
N VAL A 4 7.61 -9.45 -26.46
CA VAL A 4 8.92 -8.79 -26.37
C VAL A 4 9.58 -9.25 -25.09
N ALA A 5 10.65 -10.02 -25.27
CA ALA A 5 11.53 -10.51 -24.21
C ALA A 5 12.40 -9.37 -23.67
N MET A 6 12.62 -9.33 -22.35
CA MET A 6 13.65 -8.48 -21.73
C MET A 6 14.88 -9.30 -21.37
N SER A 7 16.03 -8.78 -21.81
CA SER A 7 17.38 -9.34 -21.76
C SER A 7 17.99 -9.25 -20.35
N SER A 8 18.60 -10.35 -19.89
CA SER A 8 19.12 -10.58 -18.54
C SER A 8 20.53 -10.03 -18.27
N ALA A 9 20.94 -8.94 -18.91
CA ALA A 9 22.35 -8.55 -18.95
C ALA A 9 22.75 -7.37 -18.01
N ALA A 10 21.84 -6.78 -17.24
CA ALA A 10 22.13 -5.57 -16.46
C ALA A 10 22.37 -5.79 -14.94
N ALA A 11 22.24 -7.03 -14.43
CA ALA A 11 22.31 -7.29 -12.99
C ALA A 11 23.72 -7.63 -12.45
N ASP A 12 24.68 -7.99 -13.31
CA ASP A 12 25.98 -8.54 -12.87
C ASP A 12 27.09 -7.51 -12.64
N THR A 13 26.94 -6.25 -13.08
CA THR A 13 28.03 -5.26 -13.02
C THR A 13 28.05 -4.43 -11.72
N ALA A 14 26.97 -4.42 -10.94
CA ALA A 14 26.87 -3.59 -9.73
C ALA A 14 27.53 -4.19 -8.48
N PHE A 15 27.95 -5.46 -8.50
CA PHE A 15 28.37 -6.19 -7.30
C PHE A 15 29.89 -6.21 -7.02
N ARG A 16 30.71 -5.51 -7.82
CA ARG A 16 32.19 -5.51 -7.64
C ARG A 16 32.78 -4.28 -6.94
N HIS A 17 31.98 -3.27 -6.58
CA HIS A 17 32.51 -2.01 -6.01
C HIS A 17 32.21 -1.71 -4.53
N LEU A 18 31.57 -2.62 -3.80
CA LEU A 18 31.21 -2.40 -2.38
C LEU A 18 32.08 -3.17 -1.36
N LYS A 19 33.34 -3.46 -1.70
CA LYS A 19 34.28 -4.16 -0.80
C LYS A 19 35.45 -3.33 -0.28
N ALA A 20 35.40 -2.00 -0.39
CA ALA A 20 36.46 -1.13 0.11
C ALA A 20 35.89 0.16 0.73
N ALA A 21 35.48 0.09 2.01
CA ALA A 21 35.48 1.21 2.97
C ALA A 21 34.85 0.76 4.30
N ALA A 22 35.65 0.13 5.16
CA ALA A 22 35.28 -0.08 6.57
C ALA A 22 36.52 0.16 7.43
N SER A 23 36.70 1.40 7.88
CA SER A 23 37.47 1.81 9.06
C SER A 23 37.54 3.34 9.05
N ILE A 24 36.85 3.99 9.97
CA ILE A 24 37.31 5.19 10.70
C ILE A 24 36.39 5.34 11.92
N SER A 25 37.02 5.24 13.09
CA SER A 25 36.47 5.55 14.40
C SER A 25 36.43 7.07 14.57
N THR A 26 35.31 7.65 15.03
CA THR A 26 35.30 9.02 15.57
C THR A 26 34.29 9.12 16.69
N THR A 27 34.84 9.41 17.87
CA THR A 27 34.20 9.72 19.15
C THR A 27 33.37 11.01 19.05
N ALA A 28 32.11 10.98 19.49
CA ALA A 28 31.32 12.18 19.74
C ALA A 28 30.73 12.11 21.16
N GLN A 29 31.03 13.15 21.94
CA GLN A 29 30.68 13.36 23.34
C GLN A 29 29.18 13.63 23.51
N VAL A 30 28.53 12.97 24.47
CA VAL A 30 27.14 13.22 24.86
C VAL A 30 27.14 14.11 26.11
N GLY A 31 26.60 15.33 25.97
CA GLY A 31 26.42 16.28 27.06
C GLY A 31 25.32 15.84 28.04
N ALA A 32 25.61 15.99 29.33
CA ALA A 32 24.76 15.61 30.46
C ALA A 32 23.51 16.49 30.61
N PHE A 33 22.40 15.89 31.03
CA PHE A 33 21.18 16.56 31.50
C PHE A 33 21.24 16.74 33.03
N PRO A 34 20.92 17.92 33.59
CA PRO A 34 20.93 18.10 35.04
C PRO A 34 19.69 17.49 35.70
N SER A 35 19.95 16.68 36.72
CA SER A 35 18.99 16.18 37.70
C SER A 35 18.76 17.24 38.78
N ASN A 36 17.51 17.68 38.97
CA ASN A 36 16.89 18.02 40.26
C ASN A 36 15.64 18.86 40.04
N LEU A 37 14.49 18.33 40.44
CA LEU A 37 13.36 19.14 40.91
C LEU A 37 12.58 18.28 41.91
N SER A 38 12.61 18.72 43.16
CA SER A 38 12.00 18.11 44.34
C SER A 38 10.48 18.32 44.37
N LEU A 39 9.74 17.29 44.79
CA LEU A 39 8.32 17.38 45.14
C LEU A 39 8.15 17.77 46.61
N PRO A 40 7.27 18.73 46.96
CA PRO A 40 6.82 18.88 48.33
C PRO A 40 5.68 17.91 48.63
N SER A 41 5.91 17.07 49.63
CA SER A 41 4.90 16.28 50.33
C SER A 41 3.88 17.19 51.00
N ASN A 42 2.59 17.00 50.72
CA ASN A 42 1.58 17.32 51.70
C ASN A 42 0.41 16.32 51.62
N CYS A 43 0.26 15.56 52.70
CA CYS A 43 -0.76 14.54 52.88
C CYS A 43 -1.95 15.20 53.59
N ALA A 44 -3.05 15.42 52.88
CA ALA A 44 -4.31 15.89 53.46
C ALA A 44 -5.48 15.04 52.93
N ALA A 45 -6.24 14.47 53.87
CA ALA A 45 -7.31 13.52 53.66
C ALA A 45 -8.39 14.02 52.69
N ARG A 46 -8.75 13.21 51.68
CA ARG A 46 -9.85 13.48 50.74
C ARG A 46 -11.10 12.72 51.18
N LYS A 47 -12.19 13.46 51.45
CA LYS A 47 -13.55 12.91 51.61
C LYS A 47 -14.05 12.35 50.28
N ALA A 48 -14.80 11.25 50.33
CA ALA A 48 -15.46 10.66 49.16
C ALA A 48 -16.54 11.61 48.60
N VAL A 49 -16.41 11.98 47.33
CA VAL A 49 -17.41 12.78 46.59
C VAL A 49 -18.18 11.81 45.70
N SER A 50 -19.48 11.71 45.95
CA SER A 50 -20.44 11.00 45.08
C SER A 50 -20.73 11.88 43.86
N ILE A 51 -20.55 11.34 42.65
CA ILE A 51 -20.88 12.05 41.40
C ILE A 51 -22.18 11.46 40.86
N THR A 52 -23.25 12.25 40.90
CA THR A 52 -24.51 11.95 40.21
C THR A 52 -24.49 12.69 38.87
N CYS A 53 -24.61 11.96 37.76
CA CYS A 53 -24.68 12.55 36.42
C CYS A 53 -26.09 13.07 36.15
N SER A 54 -26.21 14.38 35.90
CA SER A 54 -27.40 15.00 35.31
C SER A 54 -27.06 15.43 33.89
N SER A 55 -27.82 14.93 32.91
CA SER A 55 -27.66 15.26 31.50
C SER A 55 -28.06 16.71 31.22
N THR A 56 -27.07 17.57 31.00
CA THR A 56 -27.27 18.94 30.52
C THR A 56 -27.11 18.95 29.00
N THR A 57 -28.18 19.27 28.28
CA THR A 57 -28.17 19.46 26.82
C THR A 57 -27.42 20.76 26.50
N LEU A 58 -26.24 20.64 25.89
CA LEU A 58 -25.54 21.79 25.32
C LEU A 58 -26.01 22.02 23.88
N GLN A 59 -26.62 23.18 23.64
CA GLN A 59 -26.73 23.77 22.30
C GLN A 59 -25.35 24.30 21.88
N THR A 60 -24.90 23.90 20.70
CA THR A 60 -23.64 24.38 20.10
C THR A 60 -23.92 25.52 19.11
N PRO A 61 -23.08 26.58 19.05
CA PRO A 61 -23.31 27.73 18.18
C PRO A 61 -23.01 27.40 16.71
N SER A 62 -23.75 28.07 15.82
CA SER A 62 -23.59 28.06 14.36
C SER A 62 -22.24 28.67 13.94
N ALA A 63 -21.46 27.89 13.18
CA ALA A 63 -20.26 28.35 12.47
C ALA A 63 -20.22 27.75 11.04
N ALA A 64 -20.34 28.66 10.07
CA ALA A 64 -19.89 28.65 8.68
C ALA A 64 -19.51 27.33 7.96
N THR A 65 -20.28 27.06 6.89
CA THR A 65 -19.90 26.49 5.58
C THR A 65 -19.00 25.26 5.57
N ALA A 66 -19.59 24.09 5.86
CA ALA A 66 -19.11 22.81 5.36
C ALA A 66 -20.05 22.32 4.25
N ALA A 67 -19.45 21.83 3.17
CA ALA A 67 -20.09 21.48 1.91
C ALA A 67 -21.34 20.60 2.04
N SER A 68 -22.35 20.94 1.24
CA SER A 68 -23.56 20.20 0.91
C SER A 68 -23.43 18.68 1.10
N SER A 69 -23.93 18.17 2.21
CA SER A 69 -24.23 16.75 2.39
C SER A 69 -25.37 16.38 1.43
N SER A 70 -25.09 15.57 0.40
CA SER A 70 -26.14 14.93 -0.39
C SER A 70 -26.86 13.92 0.53
N SER A 71 -27.96 14.37 1.15
CA SER A 71 -28.70 13.64 2.20
C SER A 71 -29.25 12.27 1.79
N ASP A 72 -29.12 11.89 0.51
CA ASP A 72 -29.63 10.64 -0.06
C ASP A 72 -28.58 9.51 -0.14
N ARG A 73 -27.30 9.77 0.16
CA ARG A 73 -26.24 8.75 0.07
C ARG A 73 -26.05 7.98 1.37
N VAL A 74 -26.03 6.64 1.26
CA VAL A 74 -25.77 5.72 2.38
C VAL A 74 -24.27 5.54 2.61
N PHE A 75 -23.86 5.43 3.87
CA PHE A 75 -22.51 4.98 4.23
C PHE A 75 -22.32 3.51 3.89
N ASN A 76 -21.56 3.23 2.84
CA ASN A 76 -21.25 1.89 2.39
C ASN A 76 -19.90 1.40 2.99
N PHE A 77 -19.98 0.41 3.87
CA PHE A 77 -18.84 -0.25 4.54
C PHE A 77 -18.41 -1.58 3.87
N ALA A 78 -18.82 -1.82 2.62
CA ALA A 78 -18.40 -3.02 1.89
C ALA A 78 -16.87 -3.10 1.77
N ALA A 79 -16.32 -4.30 1.99
CA ALA A 79 -14.88 -4.55 1.89
C ALA A 79 -14.35 -4.52 0.44
N GLY A 80 -15.24 -4.65 -0.54
CA GLY A 80 -14.92 -4.74 -1.96
C GLY A 80 -16.14 -5.21 -2.78
N PRO A 81 -16.56 -4.51 -3.85
CA PRO A 81 -16.05 -3.21 -4.32
C PRO A 81 -16.17 -2.10 -3.28
N ALA A 82 -15.19 -1.20 -3.23
CA ALA A 82 -15.14 -0.10 -2.26
C ALA A 82 -15.96 1.12 -2.73
N THR A 83 -16.34 1.97 -1.78
CA THR A 83 -17.07 3.21 -2.05
C THR A 83 -16.23 4.20 -2.86
N LEU A 84 -16.80 4.70 -3.97
CA LEU A 84 -16.18 5.74 -4.79
C LEU A 84 -16.55 7.16 -4.30
N PRO A 85 -15.61 8.13 -4.41
CA PRO A 85 -15.90 9.54 -4.16
C PRO A 85 -17.04 10.07 -5.05
N GLU A 86 -17.88 10.95 -4.48
CA GLU A 86 -19.05 11.51 -5.19
C GLU A 86 -18.69 12.24 -6.47
N ASN A 87 -17.67 13.10 -6.40
CA ASN A 87 -17.21 13.89 -7.53
C ASN A 87 -16.74 13.02 -8.71
N VAL A 88 -16.19 11.83 -8.45
CA VAL A 88 -15.79 10.88 -9.49
C VAL A 88 -17.01 10.30 -10.19
N LEU A 89 -18.05 9.91 -9.42
CA LEU A 89 -19.29 9.37 -9.98
C LEU A 89 -20.03 10.42 -10.82
N LEU A 90 -20.18 11.63 -10.30
CA LEU A 90 -20.85 12.73 -11.00
C LEU A 90 -20.11 13.11 -12.29
N LYS A 91 -18.78 13.17 -12.26
CA LYS A 91 -17.99 13.44 -13.46
C LYS A 91 -18.13 12.34 -14.51
N ALA A 92 -18.04 11.07 -14.10
CA ALA A 92 -18.22 9.94 -14.99
C ALA A 92 -19.63 9.96 -15.62
N GLN A 93 -20.66 10.28 -14.85
CA GLN A 93 -22.03 10.43 -15.34
C GLN A 93 -22.13 11.57 -16.38
N SER A 94 -21.59 12.75 -16.09
CA SER A 94 -21.68 13.89 -17.01
C SER A 94 -20.94 13.69 -18.33
N GLU A 95 -19.83 12.93 -18.32
CA GLU A 95 -18.98 12.69 -19.49
C GLU A 95 -19.32 11.39 -20.23
N LEU A 96 -20.27 10.57 -19.71
CA LEU A 96 -20.52 9.23 -20.23
C LEU A 96 -20.95 9.23 -21.70
N TYR A 97 -21.82 10.15 -22.09
CA TYR A 97 -22.39 10.21 -23.44
C TYR A 97 -21.43 10.86 -24.44
N ASN A 98 -20.76 11.93 -24.03
CA ASN A 98 -19.82 12.67 -24.86
C ASN A 98 -18.63 13.09 -24.01
N TRP A 99 -17.58 12.27 -24.06
CA TRP A 99 -16.40 12.51 -23.25
C TRP A 99 -15.64 13.73 -23.79
N ASN A 100 -15.48 14.75 -22.95
CA ASN A 100 -14.71 15.96 -23.26
C ASN A 100 -15.06 16.62 -24.61
N GLY A 101 -16.31 16.52 -25.06
CA GLY A 101 -16.79 17.12 -26.31
C GLY A 101 -16.31 16.42 -27.59
N CYS A 102 -15.67 15.24 -27.52
CA CYS A 102 -15.14 14.53 -28.69
C CYS A 102 -16.22 13.88 -29.58
N GLY A 103 -17.48 13.91 -29.15
CA GLY A 103 -18.63 13.36 -29.88
C GLY A 103 -18.87 11.87 -29.68
N MET A 104 -18.19 11.23 -28.72
CA MET A 104 -18.35 9.80 -28.41
C MET A 104 -18.15 9.49 -26.92
N SER A 105 -18.71 8.37 -26.47
CA SER A 105 -18.49 7.82 -25.15
C SER A 105 -17.08 7.23 -25.03
N VAL A 106 -16.50 7.24 -23.82
CA VAL A 106 -15.28 6.48 -23.51
C VAL A 106 -15.44 4.98 -23.81
N MET A 107 -16.66 4.45 -23.75
CA MET A 107 -16.97 3.05 -24.04
C MET A 107 -16.85 2.71 -25.54
N GLU A 108 -16.91 3.71 -26.41
CA GLU A 108 -16.87 3.56 -27.88
C GLU A 108 -15.49 3.89 -28.46
N MET A 109 -14.62 4.51 -27.65
CA MET A 109 -13.30 4.95 -28.10
C MET A 109 -12.42 3.77 -28.51
N SER A 110 -11.75 3.94 -29.65
CA SER A 110 -10.65 3.04 -30.02
C SER A 110 -9.48 3.20 -29.04
N HIS A 111 -8.98 2.09 -28.51
CA HIS A 111 -7.79 2.06 -27.64
C HIS A 111 -6.51 2.60 -28.32
N ARG A 112 -6.52 2.74 -29.65
CA ARG A 112 -5.42 3.31 -30.45
C ARG A 112 -5.68 4.77 -30.82
N GLY A 113 -6.89 5.28 -30.57
CA GLY A 113 -7.28 6.64 -30.88
C GLY A 113 -6.58 7.64 -29.95
N LYS A 114 -6.40 8.87 -30.43
CA LYS A 114 -5.73 9.95 -29.67
C LYS A 114 -6.42 10.23 -28.34
N GLU A 115 -7.75 10.21 -28.32
CA GLU A 115 -8.54 10.44 -27.10
C GLU A 115 -8.23 9.40 -26.01
N PHE A 116 -8.32 8.10 -26.33
CA PHE A 116 -7.99 7.06 -25.34
C PHE A 116 -6.51 7.05 -24.95
N LEU A 117 -5.59 7.31 -25.89
CA LEU A 117 -4.17 7.44 -25.57
C LEU A 117 -3.92 8.56 -24.56
N SER A 118 -4.64 9.68 -24.67
CA SER A 118 -4.55 10.76 -23.68
C SER A 118 -5.01 10.32 -22.29
N ILE A 119 -6.07 9.50 -22.21
CA ILE A 119 -6.61 8.97 -20.95
C ILE A 119 -5.58 8.07 -20.26
N ILE A 120 -5.04 7.08 -20.98
CA ILE A 120 -4.12 6.09 -20.40
C ILE A 120 -2.78 6.72 -20.01
N GLN A 121 -2.26 7.66 -20.81
CA GLN A 121 -1.03 8.40 -20.51
C GLN A 121 -1.20 9.30 -19.29
N LYS A 122 -2.35 9.99 -19.18
CA LYS A 122 -2.66 10.79 -18.01
C LYS A 122 -2.81 9.90 -16.76
N ALA A 123 -3.49 8.77 -16.86
CA ALA A 123 -3.64 7.83 -15.76
C ALA A 123 -2.29 7.27 -15.29
N GLU A 124 -1.37 6.94 -16.21
CA GLU A 124 0.00 6.53 -15.87
C GLU A 124 0.74 7.66 -15.15
N SER A 125 0.72 8.87 -15.71
CA SER A 125 1.41 10.04 -15.14
C SER A 125 0.91 10.40 -13.74
N ASP A 126 -0.41 10.43 -13.57
CA ASP A 126 -1.06 10.70 -12.28
C ASP A 126 -0.66 9.63 -11.25
N LEU A 127 -0.63 8.34 -11.63
CA LEU A 127 -0.22 7.25 -10.74
C LEU A 127 1.25 7.33 -10.36
N ARG A 128 2.13 7.61 -11.34
CA ARG A 128 3.57 7.81 -11.09
C ARG A 128 3.81 8.97 -10.13
N THR A 129 3.08 10.07 -10.30
CA THR A 129 3.18 11.24 -9.44
C THR A 129 2.68 10.92 -8.04
N LEU A 130 1.50 10.30 -7.92
CA LEU A 130 0.88 9.97 -6.64
C LEU A 130 1.73 9.03 -5.77
N LEU A 131 2.35 8.03 -6.39
CA LEU A 131 3.16 7.02 -5.69
C LEU A 131 4.66 7.30 -5.76
N ASN A 132 5.07 8.41 -6.39
CA ASN A 132 6.46 8.80 -6.62
C ASN A 132 7.29 7.65 -7.26
N ILE A 133 6.75 7.06 -8.33
CA ILE A 133 7.35 5.90 -9.02
C ILE A 133 8.53 6.36 -9.89
N PRO A 134 9.74 5.84 -9.68
CA PRO A 134 10.90 6.23 -10.46
C PRO A 134 10.86 5.70 -11.90
N SER A 135 11.64 6.32 -12.78
CA SER A 135 11.64 6.03 -14.22
C SER A 135 12.13 4.63 -14.60
N ASN A 136 12.86 3.97 -13.70
CA ASN A 136 13.34 2.60 -13.90
C ASN A 136 12.29 1.51 -13.60
N TYR A 137 11.05 1.90 -13.30
CA TYR A 137 9.92 0.98 -13.15
C TYR A 137 8.88 1.19 -14.25
N SER A 138 8.36 0.08 -14.77
CA SER A 138 7.24 0.05 -15.71
C SER A 138 5.90 0.05 -14.96
N VAL A 139 4.93 0.81 -15.47
CA VAL A 139 3.55 0.83 -14.98
C VAL A 139 2.66 0.10 -15.99
N LEU A 140 1.87 -0.87 -15.52
CA LEU A 140 1.01 -1.69 -16.38
C LEU A 140 -0.44 -1.65 -15.87
N PHE A 141 -1.39 -1.46 -16.79
CA PHE A 141 -2.82 -1.58 -16.53
C PHE A 141 -3.32 -2.91 -17.12
N LEU A 142 -3.58 -3.89 -16.25
CA LEU A 142 -3.88 -5.26 -16.66
C LEU A 142 -5.28 -5.71 -16.21
N GLN A 143 -5.92 -6.52 -17.03
CA GLN A 143 -7.18 -7.21 -16.70
C GLN A 143 -6.93 -8.44 -15.80
N GLY A 144 -8.01 -9.02 -15.26
CA GLY A 144 -7.97 -10.27 -14.46
C GLY A 144 -7.85 -10.08 -12.94
N GLY A 145 -7.64 -8.84 -12.48
CA GLY A 145 -7.57 -8.52 -11.05
C GLY A 145 -6.38 -9.19 -10.33
N ALA A 146 -6.37 -9.09 -8.99
CA ALA A 146 -5.24 -9.55 -8.18
C ALA A 146 -4.98 -11.06 -8.30
N THR A 147 -6.04 -11.87 -8.41
CA THR A 147 -5.91 -13.34 -8.49
C THR A 147 -5.15 -13.78 -9.75
N THR A 148 -5.38 -13.15 -10.90
CA THR A 148 -4.58 -13.43 -12.12
C THR A 148 -3.12 -13.08 -11.91
N GLN A 149 -2.81 -12.05 -11.13
CA GLN A 149 -1.43 -11.68 -10.84
C GLN A 149 -0.70 -12.69 -9.95
N PHE A 150 -1.42 -13.46 -9.11
CA PHE A 150 -0.81 -14.56 -8.34
C PHE A 150 -0.17 -15.62 -9.25
N ALA A 151 -0.71 -15.84 -10.45
CA ALA A 151 -0.11 -16.69 -11.47
C ALA A 151 0.89 -15.94 -12.36
N ALA A 152 0.58 -14.69 -12.73
CA ALA A 152 1.43 -13.91 -13.63
C ALA A 152 2.82 -13.63 -13.02
N VAL A 153 2.90 -13.35 -11.73
CA VAL A 153 4.18 -13.07 -11.04
C VAL A 153 5.18 -14.23 -11.19
N PRO A 154 4.89 -15.47 -10.77
CA PRO A 154 5.85 -16.56 -10.93
C PRO A 154 6.13 -16.89 -12.40
N LEU A 155 5.13 -16.81 -13.30
CA LEU A 155 5.33 -17.07 -14.74
C LEU A 155 6.29 -16.08 -15.42
N ASN A 156 6.40 -14.85 -14.92
CA ASN A 156 7.27 -13.83 -15.51
C ASN A 156 8.64 -13.74 -14.82
N LEU A 157 8.72 -14.12 -13.53
CA LEU A 157 9.92 -13.88 -12.72
C LEU A 157 10.67 -15.15 -12.35
N CYS A 158 10.06 -16.33 -12.44
CA CYS A 158 10.62 -17.58 -11.91
C CYS A 158 10.67 -18.66 -12.99
N SER A 159 11.66 -19.54 -12.86
CA SER A 159 11.68 -20.83 -13.54
C SER A 159 10.91 -21.89 -12.71
N PRO A 160 10.44 -22.99 -13.31
CA PRO A 160 9.71 -24.05 -12.60
C PRO A 160 10.47 -24.66 -11.41
N ASP A 161 11.80 -24.66 -11.48
CA ASP A 161 12.66 -25.23 -10.44
C ASP A 161 13.07 -24.23 -9.35
N ASP A 162 12.77 -22.94 -9.52
CA ASP A 162 13.15 -21.90 -8.56
C ASP A 162 12.36 -22.07 -7.26
N VAL A 163 13.09 -21.96 -6.14
CA VAL A 163 12.48 -21.95 -4.81
C VAL A 163 12.14 -20.52 -4.46
N VAL A 164 10.87 -20.20 -4.24
CA VAL A 164 10.43 -18.81 -4.04
C VAL A 164 9.90 -18.62 -2.63
N ASP A 165 10.47 -17.68 -1.88
CA ASP A 165 10.07 -17.45 -0.49
C ASP A 165 8.76 -16.64 -0.40
N TYR A 166 7.81 -17.12 0.40
CA TYR A 166 6.50 -16.50 0.66
C TYR A 166 6.32 -16.21 2.15
N VAL A 167 5.79 -15.02 2.45
CA VAL A 167 5.32 -14.62 3.79
C VAL A 167 3.80 -14.58 3.77
N VAL A 168 3.14 -15.42 4.59
CA VAL A 168 1.68 -15.57 4.59
C VAL A 168 1.06 -14.87 5.80
N THR A 169 0.58 -13.65 5.59
CA THR A 169 -0.05 -12.81 6.63
C THR A 169 -1.58 -12.81 6.59
N GLY A 170 -2.21 -13.58 5.71
CA GLY A 170 -3.67 -13.60 5.59
C GLY A 170 -4.18 -14.47 4.45
N SER A 171 -5.50 -14.44 4.25
CA SER A 171 -6.19 -15.25 3.23
C SER A 171 -5.70 -15.00 1.80
N TRP A 172 -5.29 -13.77 1.47
CA TRP A 172 -4.77 -13.45 0.14
C TRP A 172 -3.37 -14.02 -0.10
N GLY A 173 -2.50 -13.95 0.90
CA GLY A 173 -1.17 -14.57 0.86
C GLY A 173 -1.25 -16.10 0.74
N ASP A 174 -2.18 -16.74 1.46
CA ASP A 174 -2.41 -18.18 1.37
C ASP A 174 -2.88 -18.61 -0.03
N LYS A 175 -3.76 -17.81 -0.67
CA LYS A 175 -4.17 -18.03 -2.06
C LYS A 175 -3.02 -17.83 -3.05
N ALA A 176 -2.22 -16.78 -2.88
CA ALA A 176 -1.07 -16.52 -3.75
C ALA A 176 -0.02 -17.64 -3.67
N PHE A 177 0.31 -18.10 -2.47
CA PHE A 177 1.21 -19.22 -2.24
C PHE A 177 0.72 -20.51 -2.93
N LYS A 178 -0.57 -20.83 -2.79
CA LYS A 178 -1.19 -22.00 -3.44
C LYS A 178 -1.18 -21.90 -4.96
N GLU A 179 -1.40 -20.71 -5.51
CA GLU A 179 -1.37 -20.51 -6.96
C GLU A 179 0.05 -20.64 -7.52
N ALA A 180 1.04 -20.11 -6.81
CA ALA A 180 2.44 -20.16 -7.21
C ALA A 180 3.00 -21.59 -7.33
N ALA A 181 2.47 -22.54 -6.54
CA ALA A 181 2.88 -23.95 -6.57
C ALA A 181 2.63 -24.64 -7.93
N LYS A 182 1.86 -24.03 -8.83
CA LYS A 182 1.66 -24.51 -10.21
C LYS A 182 2.81 -24.16 -11.15
N TYR A 183 3.64 -23.17 -10.78
CA TYR A 183 4.58 -22.52 -11.69
C TYR A 183 6.02 -22.44 -11.15
N CYS A 184 6.23 -22.63 -9.85
CA CYS A 184 7.55 -22.69 -9.21
C CYS A 184 7.48 -23.55 -7.93
N LYS A 185 8.56 -23.57 -7.12
CA LYS A 185 8.62 -24.25 -5.83
C LYS A 185 8.47 -23.25 -4.68
N PRO A 186 7.26 -22.80 -4.33
CA PRO A 186 7.11 -21.80 -3.27
C PRO A 186 7.44 -22.42 -1.90
N LYS A 187 8.19 -21.69 -1.08
CA LYS A 187 8.55 -22.03 0.30
C LYS A 187 7.93 -20.99 1.23
N THR A 188 7.15 -21.43 2.21
CA THR A 188 6.66 -20.51 3.24
C THR A 188 7.78 -20.26 4.25
N ILE A 189 8.32 -19.04 4.30
CA ILE A 189 9.34 -18.64 5.29
C ILE A 189 8.72 -18.15 6.60
N TRP A 190 7.46 -17.69 6.55
CA TRP A 190 6.68 -17.38 7.74
C TRP A 190 5.18 -17.42 7.43
N SER A 191 4.37 -17.87 8.39
CA SER A 191 2.91 -17.83 8.28
C SER A 191 2.25 -17.46 9.62
N GLY A 192 1.37 -16.47 9.58
CA GLY A 192 0.59 -16.02 10.73
C GLY A 192 -0.65 -16.88 11.01
N LYS A 193 -0.81 -18.01 10.30
CA LYS A 193 -2.03 -18.83 10.35
C LYS A 193 -2.31 -19.40 11.75
N SER A 194 -1.27 -19.80 12.48
CA SER A 194 -1.38 -20.24 13.88
C SER A 194 -1.86 -19.14 14.82
N GLU A 195 -1.51 -17.88 14.52
CA GLU A 195 -1.85 -16.69 15.30
C GLU A 195 -3.06 -15.93 14.75
N LYS A 196 -3.88 -16.58 13.92
CA LYS A 196 -5.08 -15.99 13.27
C LYS A 196 -4.79 -14.68 12.53
N TYR A 197 -3.59 -14.54 11.96
CA TYR A 197 -3.15 -13.38 11.18
C TYR A 197 -3.19 -12.04 11.96
N THR A 198 -2.93 -12.08 13.26
CA THR A 198 -2.97 -10.89 14.14
C THR A 198 -1.62 -10.20 14.31
N LYS A 199 -0.54 -10.76 13.77
CA LYS A 199 0.83 -10.22 13.84
C LYS A 199 1.53 -10.35 12.50
N ILE A 200 2.61 -9.58 12.35
CA ILE A 200 3.52 -9.63 11.19
C ILE A 200 4.94 -9.68 11.75
N PRO A 201 5.83 -10.53 11.22
CA PRO A 201 7.21 -10.63 11.71
C PRO A 201 8.01 -9.38 11.33
N THR A 202 9.05 -9.08 12.10
CA THR A 202 10.07 -8.11 11.68
C THR A 202 10.90 -8.70 10.55
N PHE A 203 11.47 -7.85 9.70
CA PHE A 203 12.27 -8.30 8.55
C PHE A 203 13.47 -9.14 8.99
N ASP A 204 14.13 -8.75 10.09
CA ASP A 204 15.30 -9.46 10.64
C ASP A 204 14.98 -10.84 11.21
N ALA A 205 13.71 -11.10 11.54
CA ALA A 205 13.26 -12.40 12.05
C ALA A 205 12.95 -13.42 10.93
N LEU A 206 12.98 -12.99 9.66
CA LEU A 206 12.69 -13.86 8.53
C LEU A 206 13.96 -14.60 8.08
N GLU A 207 13.88 -15.92 8.05
CA GLU A 207 14.96 -16.77 7.51
C GLU A 207 14.87 -16.81 5.97
N GLN A 208 15.57 -15.88 5.32
CA GLN A 208 15.52 -15.68 3.87
C GLN A 208 16.52 -16.57 3.12
N THR A 209 16.12 -17.07 1.96
CA THR A 209 16.98 -17.83 1.06
C THR A 209 17.66 -16.87 0.06
N TRP A 210 18.86 -16.40 0.38
CA TRP A 210 19.61 -15.34 -0.32
C TRP A 210 19.93 -15.54 -1.82
N ARG A 211 19.59 -16.69 -2.42
CA ARG A 211 19.83 -17.00 -3.85
C ARG A 211 18.59 -16.91 -4.73
N GLN A 212 17.43 -16.54 -4.19
CA GLN A 212 16.16 -16.79 -4.85
C GLN A 212 15.43 -15.51 -5.29
N VAL A 213 14.60 -15.64 -6.33
CA VAL A 213 13.73 -14.59 -6.84
C VAL A 213 12.70 -14.22 -5.76
N PHE A 214 12.80 -13.00 -5.22
CA PHE A 214 11.90 -12.52 -4.17
C PHE A 214 10.57 -12.04 -4.77
N ALA A 215 9.49 -12.79 -4.54
CA ALA A 215 8.13 -12.36 -4.85
C ALA A 215 7.44 -11.86 -3.57
N TYR A 216 7.70 -10.61 -3.18
CA TYR A 216 7.02 -9.99 -2.04
C TYR A 216 5.70 -9.34 -2.46
N LEU A 217 4.57 -9.98 -2.16
CA LEU A 217 3.26 -9.32 -2.18
C LEU A 217 3.09 -8.54 -0.86
N ARG A 218 3.70 -7.34 -0.78
CA ARG A 218 3.41 -6.38 0.30
C ARG A 218 1.98 -5.89 0.14
N GLN A 219 1.04 -6.46 0.88
CA GLN A 219 -0.29 -5.86 1.00
C GLN A 219 -0.22 -4.79 2.10
N PHE A 220 -0.32 -3.53 1.68
CA PHE A 220 -0.87 -2.38 2.43
C PHE A 220 -0.14 -1.77 3.64
N THR A 221 1.03 -2.22 4.10
CA THR A 221 1.65 -1.61 5.30
C THR A 221 2.52 -0.37 5.06
N GLU A 222 3.12 -0.18 3.87
CA GLU A 222 4.03 0.97 3.62
C GLU A 222 3.30 2.20 3.05
N LEU A 223 2.11 2.01 2.48
CA LEU A 223 1.26 3.11 2.06
C LEU A 223 0.65 3.85 3.27
N ASN A 224 0.39 3.12 4.36
CA ASN A 224 -0.32 3.68 5.51
C ASN A 224 0.56 4.61 6.36
N SER A 225 1.87 4.33 6.51
CA SER A 225 2.79 5.23 7.23
C SER A 225 3.02 6.56 6.50
N ARG A 226 3.00 6.56 5.16
CA ARG A 226 3.19 7.79 4.38
C ARG A 226 1.92 8.62 4.19
N ILE A 227 0.73 8.01 4.24
CA ILE A 227 -0.55 8.73 4.17
C ILE A 227 -1.00 9.26 5.54
N THR A 228 -0.58 8.63 6.66
CA THR A 228 -1.04 9.05 8.00
C THR A 228 -0.08 9.99 8.74
N GLY A 229 1.05 10.39 8.16
CA GLY A 229 1.96 11.35 8.78
C GLY A 229 2.41 10.94 10.19
N ARG A 230 2.56 9.64 10.43
CA ARG A 230 3.15 9.05 11.64
C ARG A 230 4.22 8.05 11.27
#